data_AF-A0AAW5E0I7-F1
#
_entry.id   AF-A0AAW5E0I7-F1
#
_cell.length_a   1.000
_cell.length_b   1.000
_cell.length_c   1.000
_cell.angle_alpha   90.00
_cell.angle_beta   90.00
_cell.angle_gamma   90.00
#
_symmetry.space_group_name_H-M   'P 1'
#
loop_
_entity.id
_entity.type
_entity.pdbx_description
1 polymer ?
#
loop_
_entity_poly.entity_id
_entity_poly.type
_entity_poly.pdbx_seq_one_letter_code
_entity_poly.pdbx_strand_id
1 'polypeptide(L)'
;MKNSTEFEQSKDYLEDLLLLHGVPKNLALLLFELLSYVNKDNQIVINAFIKKELAEKAKISKGTIDNALTKLKDSGLLERLDRGVYIPHSTLLKVPKLIKGNAVSFKVTYSKNKKEIEPI
;
A
#
# COMPACT_ATOMS: atom_id res chain seq x y z
N MET A 1 14.19 -13.77 -4.49
CA MET A 1 13.30 -14.87 -4.08
C MET A 1 12.52 -14.57 -2.81
N LYS A 2 13.14 -14.01 -1.75
CA LYS A 2 12.47 -13.69 -0.47
C LYS A 2 11.22 -12.79 -0.61
N ASN A 3 11.30 -11.68 -1.33
CA ASN A 3 10.15 -10.78 -1.55
C ASN A 3 8.99 -11.44 -2.30
N SER A 4 9.24 -12.45 -3.15
CA SER A 4 8.17 -13.13 -3.87
C SER A 4 7.30 -13.96 -2.93
N THR A 5 7.91 -14.67 -1.98
CA THR A 5 7.16 -15.46 -1.00
C THR A 5 6.39 -14.57 -0.03
N GLU A 6 7.01 -13.48 0.44
CA GLU A 6 6.37 -12.51 1.33
C GLU A 6 5.20 -11.78 0.66
N PHE A 7 5.31 -11.48 -0.65
CA PHE A 7 4.21 -10.96 -1.43
C PHE A 7 3.06 -11.95 -1.50
N GLU A 8 3.30 -13.21 -1.91
CA GLU A 8 2.23 -14.22 -2.01
C GLU A 8 1.51 -14.43 -0.66
N GLN A 9 2.22 -14.35 0.47
CA GLN A 9 1.61 -14.44 1.82
C GLN A 9 0.68 -13.28 2.17
N SER A 10 0.85 -12.11 1.53
CA SER A 10 0.09 -10.90 1.83
C SER A 10 -0.79 -10.42 0.67
N LYS A 11 -0.73 -11.10 -0.47
CA LYS A 11 -1.37 -10.70 -1.72
C LYS A 11 -2.87 -10.53 -1.59
N ASP A 12 -3.58 -11.54 -1.10
CA ASP A 12 -5.04 -11.51 -0.99
C ASP A 12 -5.50 -10.35 -0.08
N TYR A 13 -4.82 -10.16 1.04
CA TYR A 13 -5.07 -9.04 1.95
C TYR A 13 -4.90 -7.68 1.27
N LEU A 14 -3.84 -7.50 0.51
CA LEU A 14 -3.57 -6.26 -0.21
C LEU A 14 -4.57 -6.02 -1.35
N GLU A 15 -4.93 -7.05 -2.10
CA GLU A 15 -5.93 -6.97 -3.17
C GLU A 15 -7.31 -6.62 -2.64
N ASP A 16 -7.71 -7.20 -1.50
CA ASP A 16 -8.99 -6.89 -0.86
C ASP A 16 -8.99 -5.46 -0.32
N LEU A 17 -7.89 -5.02 0.30
CA LEU A 17 -7.78 -3.65 0.77
C LEU A 17 -7.85 -2.65 -0.40
N LEU A 18 -7.15 -2.92 -1.50
CA LEU A 18 -7.24 -2.10 -2.72
C LEU A 18 -8.67 -2.02 -3.23
N LEU A 19 -9.35 -3.17 -3.34
CA LEU A 19 -10.74 -3.24 -3.79
C LEU A 19 -11.67 -2.42 -2.87
N LEU A 20 -11.49 -2.52 -1.55
CA LEU A 20 -12.27 -1.77 -0.58
C LEU A 20 -12.04 -0.26 -0.67
N HIS A 21 -10.84 0.17 -1.08
CA HIS A 21 -10.54 1.58 -1.34
C HIS A 21 -10.86 2.01 -2.78
N GLY A 22 -11.48 1.15 -3.61
CA GLY A 22 -11.82 1.49 -5.00
C GLY A 22 -10.61 1.57 -5.93
N VAL A 23 -9.49 0.94 -5.57
CA VAL A 23 -8.24 0.93 -6.32
C VAL A 23 -8.08 -0.40 -7.07
N PRO A 24 -7.56 -0.40 -8.31
CA PRO A 24 -7.30 -1.63 -9.06
C PRO A 24 -6.36 -2.62 -8.33
N LYS A 25 -6.77 -3.89 -8.27
CA LYS A 25 -6.00 -5.00 -7.65
C LYS A 25 -4.60 -5.18 -8.23
N ASN A 26 -4.39 -4.84 -9.51
CA ASN A 26 -3.08 -4.95 -10.15
C ASN A 26 -2.01 -4.02 -9.53
N LEU A 27 -2.38 -3.09 -8.66
CA LEU A 27 -1.45 -2.28 -7.88
C LEU A 27 -0.95 -2.98 -6.60
N ALA A 28 -1.41 -4.21 -6.29
CA ALA A 28 -1.02 -4.92 -5.06
C ALA A 28 0.50 -5.09 -4.93
N LEU A 29 1.18 -5.47 -6.02
CA LEU A 29 2.63 -5.62 -6.00
C LEU A 29 3.34 -4.29 -5.78
N LEU A 30 2.88 -3.21 -6.43
CA LEU A 30 3.44 -1.87 -6.19
C LEU A 30 3.24 -1.45 -4.73
N LEU A 31 2.05 -1.67 -4.18
CA LEU A 31 1.72 -1.33 -2.81
C LEU A 31 2.60 -2.12 -1.84
N PHE A 32 2.79 -3.43 -2.05
CA PHE A 32 3.69 -4.26 -1.28
C PHE A 32 5.13 -3.72 -1.29
N GLU A 33 5.68 -3.45 -2.48
CA GLU A 33 7.04 -2.94 -2.62
C GLU A 33 7.22 -1.57 -1.96
N LEU A 34 6.19 -0.72 -2.02
CA LEU A 34 6.15 0.58 -1.37
C LEU A 34 6.23 0.47 0.16
N LEU A 35 5.63 -0.57 0.76
CA LEU A 35 5.71 -0.80 2.21
C LEU A 35 7.12 -1.15 2.70
N SER A 36 8.00 -1.64 1.83
CA SER A 36 9.41 -1.89 2.19
C SER A 36 10.20 -0.60 2.46
N TYR A 37 9.67 0.56 2.06
CA TYR A 37 10.28 1.88 2.24
C TYR A 37 9.69 2.66 3.42
N VAL A 38 8.84 2.04 4.25
CA VAL A 38 8.30 2.67 5.46
C VAL A 38 9.42 2.83 6.49
N ASN A 39 9.66 4.06 6.93
CA ASN A 39 10.66 4.40 7.93
C ASN A 39 10.11 4.23 9.37
N LYS A 40 10.94 4.53 10.37
CA LYS A 40 10.59 4.40 11.80
C LYS A 40 9.42 5.32 12.23
N ASP A 41 9.19 6.39 11.49
CA ASP A 41 8.12 7.36 11.74
C ASP A 41 6.84 7.02 10.95
N ASN A 42 6.74 5.81 10.38
CA ASN A 42 5.66 5.36 9.51
C ASN A 42 5.48 6.23 8.25
N GLN A 43 6.56 6.79 7.73
CA GLN A 43 6.54 7.61 6.51
C GLN A 43 7.27 6.89 5.37
N ILE A 44 6.90 7.25 4.15
CA ILE A 44 7.56 6.81 2.92
C ILE A 44 8.03 8.05 2.17
N VAL A 45 9.35 8.16 2.01
CA VAL A 45 9.99 9.24 1.25
C VAL A 45 10.29 8.74 -0.16
N ILE A 46 9.49 9.18 -1.12
CA ILE A 46 9.52 8.78 -2.53
C ILE A 46 10.20 9.87 -3.36
N ASN A 47 11.52 9.71 -3.54
CA ASN A 47 12.29 10.52 -4.48
C ASN A 47 12.34 9.87 -5.89
N ALA A 48 12.99 10.53 -6.85
CA ALA A 48 13.06 10.06 -8.23
C ALA A 48 13.74 8.69 -8.39
N PHE A 49 14.73 8.38 -7.53
CA PHE A 49 15.40 7.08 -7.51
C PHE A 49 14.46 5.98 -7.02
N ILE A 50 13.76 6.20 -5.91
CA ILE A 50 12.79 5.24 -5.35
C ILE A 50 11.67 4.95 -6.36
N LYS A 51 11.18 5.96 -7.09
CA LYS A 51 10.18 5.73 -8.16
C LYS A 51 10.70 4.79 -9.25
N LYS A 52 11.99 4.88 -9.60
CA LYS A 52 12.61 4.00 -10.59
C LYS A 52 12.70 2.57 -10.04
N GLU A 53 13.17 2.40 -8.81
CA GLU A 53 13.22 1.08 -8.18
C GLU A 53 11.84 0.43 -8.06
N LEU A 54 10.83 1.19 -7.64
CA LEU A 54 9.45 0.70 -7.54
C LEU A 54 8.90 0.27 -8.90
N ALA A 55 9.20 1.01 -9.97
CA ALA A 55 8.79 0.64 -11.32
C ALA A 55 9.39 -0.72 -11.74
N GLU A 56 10.67 -0.94 -11.47
CA GLU A 56 11.37 -2.19 -11.79
C GLU A 56 10.82 -3.35 -10.95
N LYS A 57 10.69 -3.17 -9.64
CA LYS A 57 10.19 -4.21 -8.71
C LYS A 57 8.74 -4.59 -8.98
N ALA A 58 7.89 -3.59 -9.22
CA ALA A 58 6.47 -3.81 -9.52
C ALA A 58 6.20 -4.15 -10.99
N LYS A 59 7.24 -4.20 -11.84
CA LYS A 59 7.15 -4.50 -13.28
C LYS A 59 6.17 -3.58 -14.03
N ILE A 60 6.19 -2.29 -13.72
CA ILE A 60 5.38 -1.26 -14.37
C ILE A 60 6.25 -0.14 -14.94
N SER A 61 5.69 0.66 -15.85
CA SER A 61 6.42 1.80 -16.40
C SER A 61 6.62 2.90 -15.34
N LYS A 62 7.70 3.67 -15.47
CA LYS A 62 7.94 4.82 -14.58
C LYS A 62 6.80 5.84 -14.60
N GLY A 63 6.18 6.09 -15.77
CA GLY A 63 5.03 6.99 -15.90
C GLY A 63 3.79 6.46 -15.18
N THR A 64 3.67 5.14 -15.01
CA THR A 64 2.57 4.50 -14.27
C THR A 64 2.71 4.72 -12.75
N ILE A 65 3.92 4.93 -12.24
CA ILE A 65 4.15 5.14 -10.79
C ILE A 65 3.47 6.39 -10.28
N ASP A 66 3.64 7.53 -10.96
CA ASP A 66 3.04 8.79 -10.50
C ASP A 66 1.50 8.72 -10.50
N ASN A 67 0.92 8.09 -11.52
CA ASN A 67 -0.52 7.83 -11.58
C ASN A 67 -0.98 6.90 -10.47
N ALA A 68 -0.21 5.85 -10.17
CA ALA A 68 -0.56 4.91 -9.11
C ALA A 68 -0.47 5.57 -7.72
N LEU A 69 0.59 6.34 -7.45
CA LEU A 69 0.73 7.11 -6.21
C LEU A 69 -0.42 8.10 -6.02
N THR A 70 -0.83 8.77 -7.11
CA THR A 70 -1.99 9.67 -7.09
C THR A 70 -3.26 8.91 -6.72
N LYS A 71 -3.53 7.76 -7.34
CA LYS A 71 -4.69 6.90 -7.01
C LYS A 71 -4.69 6.42 -5.57
N LEU A 72 -3.54 5.93 -5.07
CA LEU A 72 -3.41 5.48 -3.68
C LEU A 72 -3.63 6.64 -2.69
N LYS A 73 -3.19 7.84 -3.06
CA LYS A 73 -3.42 9.05 -2.27
C LYS A 73 -4.89 9.47 -2.27
N ASP A 74 -5.52 9.52 -3.44
CA ASP A 74 -6.93 9.89 -3.59
C ASP A 74 -7.87 8.86 -2.94
N SER A 75 -7.45 7.60 -2.84
CA SER A 75 -8.21 6.53 -2.18
C SER A 75 -8.07 6.53 -0.65
N GLY A 76 -7.22 7.38 -0.08
CA GLY A 76 -6.90 7.39 1.35
C GLY A 76 -6.02 6.23 1.82
N LEU A 77 -5.41 5.46 0.90
CA LEU A 77 -4.42 4.44 1.25
C LEU A 77 -3.07 5.06 1.59
N LEU A 78 -2.79 6.23 1.02
CA LEU A 78 -1.65 7.08 1.36
C LEU A 78 -2.15 8.47 1.71
N GLU A 79 -1.73 9.01 2.85
CA GLU A 79 -1.87 10.42 3.15
C GLU A 79 -0.60 11.15 2.73
N ARG A 80 -0.71 12.30 2.08
CA ARG A 80 0.48 13.07 1.68
C ARG A 80 0.82 14.08 2.78
N LEU A 81 2.01 13.92 3.37
CA LEU A 81 2.53 14.85 4.38
C LEU A 81 3.26 16.05 3.72
N ASP A 82 4.07 15.78 2.68
CA ASP A 82 4.78 16.81 1.91
C ASP A 82 5.09 16.32 0.48
N ARG A 83 5.84 17.07 -0.32
CA ARG A 83 6.30 16.69 -1.64
C ARG A 83 7.15 15.42 -1.59
N GLY A 84 6.55 14.33 -2.05
CA GLY A 84 7.19 13.03 -2.09
C GLY A 84 7.20 12.32 -0.74
N VAL A 85 6.50 12.83 0.28
CA VAL A 85 6.43 12.19 1.60
C VAL A 85 4.99 11.76 1.87
N TYR A 86 4.80 10.48 2.16
CA TYR A 86 3.50 9.87 2.37
C TYR A 86 3.44 9.08 3.68
N ILE A 87 2.27 9.01 4.30
CA ILE A 87 1.97 8.17 5.44
C ILE A 87 1.02 7.06 4.97
N PRO A 88 1.36 5.77 5.11
CA PRO A 88 0.46 4.68 4.77
C PRO A 88 -0.73 4.63 5.72
N HIS A 89 -1.88 4.25 5.19
CA HIS A 89 -3.04 3.90 5.99
C HIS A 89 -2.69 2.82 7.02
N SER A 90 -3.23 2.91 8.24
CA SER A 90 -2.83 2.08 9.38
C SER A 90 -3.04 0.57 9.17
N THR A 91 -3.98 0.17 8.32
CA THR A 91 -4.16 -1.23 7.89
C THR A 91 -2.94 -1.77 7.15
N LEU A 92 -2.29 -0.97 6.32
CA LEU A 92 -1.09 -1.36 5.58
C LEU A 92 0.08 -1.70 6.51
N LEU A 93 0.17 -1.01 7.65
CA LEU A 93 1.21 -1.24 8.66
C LEU A 93 1.08 -2.61 9.35
N LYS A 94 -0.05 -3.33 9.15
CA LYS A 94 -0.26 -4.69 9.68
C LYS A 94 0.33 -5.77 8.77
N VAL A 95 0.68 -5.47 7.51
CA VAL A 95 1.21 -6.44 6.54
C VAL A 95 2.42 -7.23 7.07
N PRO A 96 3.42 -6.62 7.77
CA PRO A 96 4.52 -7.39 8.36
C PRO A 96 4.08 -8.43 9.39
N LYS A 97 2.95 -8.22 10.08
CA LYS A 97 2.41 -9.23 11.02
C LYS A 97 1.82 -10.42 10.27
N LEU A 98 1.14 -10.15 9.15
CA LEU A 98 0.57 -11.17 8.28
C LEU A 98 1.67 -12.08 7.70
N ILE A 99 2.74 -11.48 7.17
CA ILE A 99 3.91 -12.21 6.63
C ILE A 99 4.57 -13.10 7.71
N LYS A 100 4.53 -12.67 8.98
CA LYS A 100 5.02 -13.46 10.13
C LYS A 100 4.07 -14.60 10.55
N GLY A 101 2.99 -14.85 9.80
CA GLY A 101 2.01 -15.91 10.07
C GLY A 101 0.92 -15.55 11.07
N ASN A 102 0.78 -14.26 11.42
CA ASN A 102 -0.30 -13.83 12.32
C ASN A 102 -1.57 -13.55 11.51
N ALA A 103 -2.73 -13.83 12.09
CA ALA A 103 -3.99 -13.36 11.54
C ALA A 103 -4.04 -11.82 11.61
N VAL A 104 -4.48 -11.20 10.51
CA VAL A 104 -4.76 -9.76 10.43
C VAL A 104 -6.19 -9.60 9.96
N SER A 105 -6.90 -8.66 10.57
CA SER A 105 -8.27 -8.34 10.20
C SER A 105 -8.47 -6.83 10.20
N PHE A 106 -9.45 -6.37 9.43
CA PHE A 106 -9.91 -4.99 9.43
C PHE A 106 -11.43 -4.97 9.54
N LYS A 107 -11.95 -3.89 10.10
CA LYS A 107 -13.38 -3.60 10.22
C LYS A 107 -13.74 -2.58 9.16
N VAL A 108 -14.82 -2.85 8.42
CA VAL A 108 -15.38 -1.89 7.47
C VAL A 108 -16.69 -1.36 8.04
N THR A 109 -16.77 -0.05 8.24
CA THR A 109 -17.96 0.63 8.75
C THR A 109 -18.59 1.44 7.62
N TYR A 110 -19.90 1.26 7.41
CA TYR A 110 -20.70 2.03 6.48
C TYR A 110 -21.65 2.94 7.25
N SER A 111 -21.66 4.23 6.91
CA SER A 111 -22.59 5.22 7.43
C SER A 111 -23.16 6.06 6.27
N LYS A 112 -24.13 6.94 6.57
CA LYS A 112 -24.99 7.61 5.57
C LYS A 112 -24.24 8.18 4.35
N ASN A 113 -23.00 8.67 4.52
CA ASN A 113 -22.17 9.19 3.43
C ASN A 113 -20.67 8.82 3.57
N LYS A 114 -20.33 7.83 4.39
CA LYS A 114 -18.92 7.56 4.72
C LYS A 114 -18.66 6.06 4.83
N LYS A 115 -17.57 5.63 4.21
CA LYS A 115 -16.97 4.31 4.36
C LYS A 115 -15.67 4.48 5.13
N GLU A 116 -15.51 3.74 6.22
CA GLU A 116 -14.30 3.72 7.04
C GLU A 116 -13.74 2.30 7.09
N ILE A 117 -12.43 2.17 7.01
CA ILE A 117 -11.72 0.90 7.06
C ILE A 117 -10.65 1.06 8.13
N GLU A 118 -10.66 0.21 9.15
CA GLU A 118 -9.75 0.32 10.30
C GLU A 118 -9.18 -1.05 10.64
N PRO A 119 -7.90 -1.16 11.05
CA PRO A 119 -7.38 -2.42 11.55
C PRO A 119 -8.06 -2.78 12.87
N ILE A 120 -8.25 -4.08 13.10
CA ILE A 120 -8.66 -4.63 14.41
C ILE A 120 -7.40 -4.87 15.27
#